data_AF-A0A925R733-F1
#
_entry.id   AF-A0A925R733-F1
#
_cell.length_a   1.000
_cell.length_b   1.000
_cell.length_c   1.000
_cell.angle_alpha   90.00
_cell.angle_beta   90.00
_cell.angle_gamma   90.00
#
_symmetry.space_group_name_H-M   'P 1'
#
loop_
_entity.id
_entity.type
_entity.pdbx_description
1 polymer ?
#
loop_
_entity_poly.entity_id
_entity_poly.type
_entity_poly.pdbx_seq_one_letter_code
_entity_poly.pdbx_strand_id
1 'polypeptide(L)'
;MMLKEKLDEDMEIQPEDLSGLTRAESPIPAGGLCVITGYGLEHSQRHLRMLILQNEPLSFPEGYSNLSLGSGEQANVVQQHENVLTVSIPNDKFAAYAFYFEGNEKLTKSLVINKARLDWLSTENSETEATIRAFGRALVNLDLYPLRDEADHPVSFSTYVKSETKVAVKDAAGVFYWAETTKTSAYEVEFILPSALSQGICKVYIHNGLGGEIGWSEPIELRVGNKDTWSEDVFSVKDFGAIGDGFSDDTVAIQKTLNAIRENGGGVAFFPAGGYHFAKTLRVPPKTVLKGENKERSWLFMPDGYNTNARDHSAVVGIAGEGGIGLEELSIHAVYANVVIAAPVGEKMPQAWTDLTRIDAPEPGFENADDSFVKNCRILHNFSHLYHRRYDDETFMNLPYLREEMKTHWNSS
;
A
#
# COMPACT_ATOMS: atom_id res chain seq x y z
N MET A 1 -33.58 45.38 22.27
CA MET A 1 -33.51 46.49 21.30
C MET A 1 -32.11 47.11 21.19
N MET A 2 -31.00 46.39 21.43
CA MET A 2 -29.64 46.80 20.99
C MET A 2 -28.64 45.62 21.01
N LEU A 3 -29.06 44.43 20.53
CA LEU A 3 -28.14 43.29 20.29
C LEU A 3 -28.75 42.19 19.41
N LYS A 4 -29.80 42.52 18.65
CA LYS A 4 -30.46 41.63 17.67
C LYS A 4 -30.52 42.24 16.26
N GLU A 5 -29.87 43.38 16.03
CA GLU A 5 -29.96 44.16 14.78
C GLU A 5 -28.59 44.39 14.13
N LYS A 6 -27.62 43.46 14.30
CA LYS A 6 -26.28 43.61 13.70
C LYS A 6 -25.68 42.32 13.12
N LEU A 7 -26.52 41.35 12.74
CA LEU A 7 -26.08 40.14 12.05
C LEU A 7 -26.98 39.74 10.85
N ASP A 8 -27.89 40.62 10.43
CA ASP A 8 -28.62 40.50 9.15
C ASP A 8 -27.92 41.37 8.09
N GLU A 9 -26.66 41.04 7.80
CA GLU A 9 -26.14 41.24 6.44
C GLU A 9 -26.13 39.85 5.83
N ASP A 10 -27.22 39.53 5.13
CA ASP A 10 -27.37 38.38 4.26
C ASP A 10 -26.23 38.39 3.22
N MET A 11 -25.09 37.78 3.57
CA MET A 11 -24.34 37.05 2.56
C MET A 11 -25.19 35.83 2.24
N GLU A 12 -26.07 35.99 1.25
CA GLU A 12 -26.77 34.89 0.60
C GLU A 12 -25.69 34.03 -0.08
N ILE A 13 -25.04 33.14 0.70
CA ILE A 13 -24.11 32.15 0.21
C ILE A 13 -24.94 31.29 -0.73
N GLN A 14 -24.72 31.45 -2.03
CA GLN A 14 -25.44 30.67 -3.02
C GLN A 14 -25.12 29.19 -2.75
N PRO A 15 -26.07 28.25 -2.82
CA PRO A 15 -25.81 26.83 -2.56
C PRO A 15 -24.62 26.25 -3.35
N GLU A 16 -24.31 26.84 -4.50
CA GLU A 16 -23.14 26.57 -5.34
C GLU A 16 -21.79 26.88 -4.67
N ASP A 17 -21.71 27.87 -3.78
CA ASP A 17 -20.50 28.20 -2.98
C ASP A 17 -20.21 27.16 -1.88
N LEU A 18 -21.19 26.34 -1.53
CA LEU A 18 -21.05 25.21 -0.61
C LEU A 18 -20.83 23.88 -1.34
N SER A 19 -20.75 23.86 -2.68
CA SER A 19 -20.54 22.60 -3.42
C SER A 19 -19.06 22.32 -3.66
N GLY A 20 -18.65 21.07 -3.48
CA GLY A 20 -17.24 20.69 -3.68
C GLY A 20 -17.04 19.23 -4.01
N LEU A 21 -16.09 18.98 -4.92
CA LEU A 21 -15.67 17.64 -5.33
C LEU A 21 -14.57 17.15 -4.40
N THR A 22 -14.71 15.94 -3.88
CA THR A 22 -13.77 15.39 -2.90
C THR A 22 -12.94 14.25 -3.48
N ARG A 23 -13.58 13.31 -4.18
CA ARG A 23 -12.91 12.10 -4.68
C ARG A 23 -13.64 11.50 -5.88
N ALA A 24 -12.90 10.79 -6.72
CA ALA A 24 -13.45 9.88 -7.70
C ALA A 24 -12.73 8.53 -7.65
N GLU A 25 -13.40 7.49 -8.11
CA GLU A 25 -12.72 6.24 -8.45
C GLU A 25 -11.91 6.44 -9.75
N SER A 26 -10.69 5.90 -9.78
CA SER A 26 -9.77 6.06 -10.90
C SER A 26 -8.71 4.93 -10.88
N PRO A 27 -8.26 4.43 -12.04
CA PRO A 27 -8.63 4.84 -13.41
C PRO A 27 -10.02 4.37 -13.86
N ILE A 28 -10.65 5.14 -14.74
CA ILE A 28 -11.92 4.84 -15.42
C ILE A 28 -11.63 4.69 -16.92
N PRO A 29 -11.86 3.51 -17.53
CA PRO A 29 -11.73 3.29 -18.97
C PRO A 29 -12.63 4.23 -19.80
N ALA A 30 -12.29 4.42 -21.07
CA ALA A 30 -13.16 5.11 -22.03
C ALA A 30 -14.55 4.44 -22.06
N GLY A 31 -15.61 5.25 -22.07
CA GLY A 31 -17.00 4.78 -22.00
C GLY A 31 -17.48 4.32 -20.63
N GLY A 32 -16.60 4.35 -19.62
CA GLY A 32 -16.95 3.98 -18.26
C GLY A 32 -17.84 5.01 -17.56
N LEU A 33 -18.34 4.61 -16.38
CA LEU A 33 -19.01 5.50 -15.44
C LEU A 33 -18.03 5.91 -14.35
N CYS A 34 -17.84 7.21 -14.17
CA CYS A 34 -17.07 7.79 -13.08
C CYS A 34 -18.00 8.14 -11.92
N VAL A 35 -17.74 7.58 -10.74
CA VAL A 35 -18.45 7.94 -9.51
C VAL A 35 -17.62 9.00 -8.78
N ILE A 36 -18.19 10.18 -8.62
CA ILE A 36 -17.61 11.33 -7.94
C ILE A 36 -18.35 11.55 -6.61
N THR A 37 -17.60 11.66 -5.52
CA THR A 37 -18.14 12.03 -4.21
C THR A 37 -17.76 13.46 -3.86
N GLY A 38 -18.62 14.10 -3.07
CA GLY A 38 -18.50 15.50 -2.72
C GLY A 38 -19.57 15.91 -1.72
N TYR A 39 -19.78 17.20 -1.59
CA TYR A 39 -20.79 17.80 -0.72
C TYR A 39 -21.57 18.86 -1.51
N GLY A 40 -22.85 19.02 -1.16
CA GLY A 40 -23.74 19.99 -1.81
C GLY A 40 -23.96 19.72 -3.30
N LEU A 41 -24.03 18.45 -3.73
CA LEU A 41 -24.05 18.09 -5.15
C LEU A 41 -25.45 18.06 -5.77
N GLU A 42 -26.52 18.15 -4.97
CA GLU A 42 -27.92 17.97 -5.42
C GLU A 42 -28.46 19.08 -6.34
N HIS A 43 -27.76 20.21 -6.48
CA HIS A 43 -28.14 21.29 -7.41
C HIS A 43 -27.06 21.62 -8.45
N SER A 44 -25.95 20.87 -8.47
CA SER A 44 -24.71 21.29 -9.13
C SER A 44 -24.52 20.71 -10.54
N GLN A 45 -25.43 19.85 -11.01
CA GLN A 45 -25.33 19.16 -12.29
C GLN A 45 -25.15 20.12 -13.47
N ARG A 46 -25.86 21.26 -13.48
CA ARG A 46 -25.82 22.23 -14.60
C ARG A 46 -24.51 23.00 -14.70
N HIS A 47 -23.67 22.93 -13.66
CA HIS A 47 -22.44 23.68 -13.56
C HIS A 47 -21.19 22.79 -13.58
N LEU A 48 -21.35 21.46 -13.51
CA LEU A 48 -20.21 20.55 -13.58
C LEU A 48 -19.63 20.53 -15.00
N ARG A 49 -18.38 20.99 -15.10
CA ARG A 49 -17.57 20.98 -16.32
C ARG A 49 -16.61 19.80 -16.28
N MET A 50 -16.33 19.26 -17.47
CA MET A 50 -15.35 18.23 -17.72
C MET A 50 -14.38 18.73 -18.80
N LEU A 51 -13.09 18.73 -18.49
CA LEU A 51 -12.03 19.11 -19.41
C LEU A 51 -11.11 17.93 -19.68
N ILE A 52 -10.88 17.61 -20.96
CA ILE A 52 -9.82 16.69 -21.36
C ILE A 52 -8.48 17.42 -21.26
N LEU A 53 -7.56 16.87 -20.47
CA LEU A 53 -6.23 17.43 -20.30
C LEU A 53 -5.36 17.03 -21.49
N GLN A 54 -4.81 18.02 -22.19
CA GLN A 54 -4.01 17.79 -23.40
C GLN A 54 -2.68 17.14 -23.07
N ASN A 55 -2.20 16.31 -24.00
CA ASN A 55 -0.87 15.74 -23.93
C ASN A 55 0.11 16.74 -24.55
N GLU A 56 0.81 17.48 -23.70
CA GLU A 56 1.88 18.40 -24.11
C GLU A 56 3.26 17.74 -23.97
N PRO A 57 4.32 18.26 -24.63
CA PRO A 57 5.69 17.82 -24.38
C PRO A 57 5.99 17.81 -22.88
N LEU A 58 6.44 16.68 -22.37
CA LEU A 58 6.56 16.48 -20.94
C LEU A 58 7.77 17.23 -20.38
N SER A 59 7.50 18.22 -19.52
CA SER A 59 8.48 18.85 -18.63
C SER A 59 8.57 18.11 -17.30
N PHE A 60 9.60 18.39 -16.51
CA PHE A 60 9.71 17.88 -15.14
C PHE A 60 8.67 18.49 -14.21
N PRO A 61 8.23 17.77 -13.17
CA PRO A 61 7.14 18.21 -12.28
C PRO A 61 7.51 19.44 -11.44
N GLU A 62 7.20 20.64 -11.94
CA GLU A 62 7.44 21.92 -11.25
C GLU A 62 6.14 22.68 -10.93
N GLY A 63 5.68 22.59 -9.67
CA GLY A 63 4.81 23.60 -9.07
C GLY A 63 3.52 23.95 -9.85
N TYR A 64 2.62 22.98 -10.03
CA TYR A 64 1.43 23.12 -10.87
C TYR A 64 0.16 23.62 -10.16
N SER A 65 0.23 23.86 -8.85
CA SER A 65 -0.95 24.17 -8.02
C SER A 65 -1.70 25.43 -8.45
N ASN A 66 -1.05 26.37 -9.14
CA ASN A 66 -1.67 27.61 -9.60
C ASN A 66 -2.08 27.60 -11.08
N LEU A 67 -2.04 26.43 -11.75
CA LEU A 67 -2.50 26.33 -13.14
C LEU A 67 -4.01 26.61 -13.22
N SER A 68 -4.36 27.53 -14.13
CA SER A 68 -5.73 27.72 -14.57
C SER A 68 -6.06 26.65 -15.60
N LEU A 69 -7.20 26.00 -15.43
CA LEU A 69 -7.78 25.13 -16.42
C LEU A 69 -8.40 25.96 -17.55
N GLY A 70 -8.42 25.41 -18.76
CA GLY A 70 -9.18 25.96 -19.87
C GLY A 70 -10.68 25.73 -19.71
N SER A 71 -11.47 26.12 -20.70
CA SER A 71 -12.91 25.83 -20.72
C SER A 71 -13.16 24.36 -21.05
N GLY A 72 -13.75 23.63 -20.11
CA GLY A 72 -14.30 22.29 -20.31
C GLY A 72 -15.72 22.32 -20.87
N GLU A 73 -16.19 21.15 -21.28
CA GLU A 73 -17.55 20.92 -21.74
C GLU A 73 -18.48 20.58 -20.57
N GLN A 74 -19.79 20.59 -20.81
CA GLN A 74 -20.75 20.15 -19.80
C GLN A 74 -20.60 18.64 -19.53
N ALA A 75 -20.36 18.27 -18.26
CA ALA A 75 -20.26 16.86 -17.89
C ALA A 75 -21.61 16.14 -18.03
N ASN A 76 -21.60 14.94 -18.61
CA ASN A 76 -22.81 14.11 -18.75
C ASN A 76 -23.10 13.34 -17.44
N VAL A 77 -23.81 13.98 -16.52
CA VAL A 77 -24.25 13.35 -15.26
C VAL A 77 -25.44 12.43 -15.54
N VAL A 78 -25.27 11.13 -15.28
CA VAL A 78 -26.29 10.09 -15.49
C VAL A 78 -27.08 9.76 -14.22
N GLN A 79 -26.49 10.03 -13.05
CA GLN A 79 -27.16 9.86 -11.75
C GLN A 79 -26.65 10.89 -10.76
N GLN A 80 -27.54 11.36 -9.88
CA GLN A 80 -27.24 12.39 -8.90
C GLN A 80 -27.95 12.09 -7.57
N HIS A 81 -27.20 12.25 -6.49
CA HIS A 81 -27.64 12.22 -5.10
C HIS A 81 -26.94 13.35 -4.33
N GLU A 82 -27.32 13.56 -3.08
CA GLU A 82 -26.78 14.62 -2.20
C GLU A 82 -25.25 14.73 -2.22
N ASN A 83 -24.56 13.58 -2.13
CA ASN A 83 -23.10 13.50 -1.99
C ASN A 83 -22.42 12.69 -3.10
N VAL A 84 -23.16 12.30 -4.15
CA VAL A 84 -22.64 11.42 -5.21
C VAL A 84 -23.15 11.86 -6.58
N LEU A 85 -22.24 11.97 -7.54
CA LEU A 85 -22.52 12.14 -8.96
C LEU A 85 -21.96 10.94 -9.73
N THR A 86 -22.76 10.37 -10.61
CA THR A 86 -22.28 9.40 -11.60
C THR A 86 -22.21 10.11 -12.95
N VAL A 87 -21.02 10.17 -13.53
CA VAL A 87 -20.74 10.86 -14.79
C VAL A 87 -20.29 9.87 -15.84
N SER A 88 -20.82 9.98 -17.06
CA SER A 88 -20.35 9.17 -18.19
C SER A 88 -19.06 9.75 -18.77
N ILE A 89 -18.03 8.90 -18.90
CA ILE A 89 -16.78 9.22 -19.60
C ILE A 89 -16.98 8.97 -21.10
N PRO A 90 -16.50 9.86 -22.00
CA PRO A 90 -16.60 9.66 -23.44
C PRO A 90 -16.06 8.29 -23.90
N ASN A 91 -16.70 7.72 -24.91
CA ASN A 91 -16.35 6.41 -25.49
C ASN A 91 -15.07 6.43 -26.36
N ASP A 92 -14.38 7.56 -26.45
CA ASP A 92 -13.26 7.74 -27.39
C ASP A 92 -12.00 6.99 -26.93
N LYS A 93 -11.08 7.69 -26.28
CA LYS A 93 -9.81 7.16 -25.79
C LYS A 93 -9.68 7.41 -24.31
N PHE A 94 -8.93 6.54 -23.64
CA PHE A 94 -8.53 6.78 -22.27
C PHE A 94 -7.68 8.06 -22.22
N ALA A 95 -8.12 9.00 -21.38
CA ALA A 95 -7.51 10.30 -21.22
C ALA A 95 -7.53 10.72 -19.74
N ALA A 96 -6.72 11.72 -19.40
CA ALA A 96 -6.81 12.40 -18.12
C ALA A 96 -7.89 13.50 -18.20
N TYR A 97 -8.74 13.57 -17.19
CA TYR A 97 -9.87 14.51 -17.16
C TYR A 97 -9.80 15.34 -15.88
N ALA A 98 -10.12 16.63 -15.98
CA ALA A 98 -10.38 17.49 -14.84
C ALA A 98 -11.88 17.79 -14.74
N PHE A 99 -12.45 17.55 -13.57
CA PHE A 99 -13.81 17.95 -13.22
C PHE A 99 -13.78 19.16 -12.30
N TYR A 100 -14.63 20.14 -12.57
CA TYR A 100 -14.74 21.36 -11.75
C TYR A 100 -16.11 22.00 -11.95
N PHE A 101 -16.54 22.83 -11.00
CA PHE A 101 -17.74 23.64 -11.17
C PHE A 101 -17.40 24.94 -11.91
N GLU A 102 -18.26 25.35 -12.82
CA GLU A 102 -18.17 26.62 -13.55
C GLU A 102 -17.84 27.79 -12.61
N GLY A 103 -16.87 28.64 -13.00
CA GLY A 103 -16.33 29.71 -12.15
C GLY A 103 -15.19 29.28 -11.21
N ASN A 104 -14.87 27.99 -11.13
CA ASN A 104 -13.76 27.43 -10.37
C ASN A 104 -12.72 26.74 -11.28
N GLU A 105 -12.28 27.41 -12.36
CA GLU A 105 -11.28 26.91 -13.33
C GLU A 105 -9.85 26.84 -12.77
N LYS A 106 -9.67 26.56 -11.48
CA LYS A 106 -8.36 26.40 -10.85
C LYS A 106 -8.11 24.93 -10.55
N LEU A 107 -6.90 24.44 -10.82
CA LEU A 107 -6.53 23.06 -10.55
C LEU A 107 -6.79 22.65 -9.08
N THR A 108 -6.50 23.55 -8.13
CA THR A 108 -6.73 23.32 -6.68
C THR A 108 -8.18 23.16 -6.28
N LYS A 109 -9.13 23.54 -7.15
CA LYS A 109 -10.57 23.38 -6.95
C LYS A 109 -11.18 22.34 -7.88
N SER A 110 -10.34 21.57 -8.56
CA SER A 110 -10.75 20.55 -9.52
C SER A 110 -10.39 19.15 -9.02
N LEU A 111 -11.11 18.16 -9.55
CA LEU A 111 -10.82 16.75 -9.35
C LEU A 111 -10.26 16.17 -10.64
N VAL A 112 -8.99 15.74 -10.60
CA VAL A 112 -8.33 15.11 -11.75
C VAL A 112 -8.42 13.60 -11.63
N ILE A 113 -8.91 12.95 -12.68
CA ILE A 113 -8.94 11.49 -12.80
C ILE A 113 -8.01 11.01 -13.91
N ASN A 114 -7.65 9.74 -13.84
CA ASN A 114 -6.84 9.00 -14.81
C ASN A 114 -5.39 9.51 -14.96
N LYS A 115 -4.98 10.47 -14.12
CA LYS A 115 -3.57 10.78 -13.90
C LYS A 115 -2.89 9.62 -13.16
N ALA A 116 -1.58 9.48 -13.34
CA ALA A 116 -0.82 8.47 -12.61
C ALA A 116 -0.93 8.71 -11.10
N ARG A 117 -1.09 7.63 -10.33
CA ARG A 117 -1.07 7.67 -8.88
C ARG A 117 -0.06 6.66 -8.36
N LEU A 118 0.95 7.16 -7.66
CA LEU A 118 1.86 6.34 -6.89
C LEU A 118 1.25 6.04 -5.52
N ASP A 119 1.34 4.78 -5.07
CA ASP A 119 0.87 4.35 -3.76
C ASP A 119 2.05 3.96 -2.84
N TRP A 120 3.03 3.20 -3.35
CA TRP A 120 4.27 2.89 -2.61
C TRP A 120 5.41 2.49 -3.57
N LEU A 121 6.64 2.51 -3.05
CA LEU A 121 7.81 1.93 -3.70
C LEU A 121 8.14 0.58 -3.07
N SER A 122 8.90 -0.25 -3.78
CA SER A 122 9.42 -1.53 -3.26
C SER A 122 10.44 -1.38 -2.14
N THR A 123 10.98 -0.17 -1.94
CA THR A 123 11.90 0.18 -0.87
C THR A 123 11.81 1.67 -0.57
N GLU A 124 12.15 2.06 0.65
CA GLU A 124 12.26 3.46 1.09
C GLU A 124 13.73 3.93 1.12
N ASN A 125 14.68 3.00 0.93
CA ASN A 125 16.11 3.26 0.89
C ASN A 125 16.77 2.47 -0.26
N SER A 126 17.65 3.12 -1.01
CA SER A 126 18.36 2.47 -2.11
C SER A 126 19.65 3.19 -2.49
N GLU A 127 20.39 2.59 -3.40
CA GLU A 127 21.60 3.16 -4.00
C GLU A 127 21.35 3.54 -5.46
N THR A 128 22.20 4.39 -6.02
CA THR A 128 22.13 4.74 -7.45
C THR A 128 22.27 3.50 -8.33
N GLU A 129 21.67 3.52 -9.53
CA GLU A 129 21.66 2.39 -10.48
C GLU A 129 20.89 1.13 -10.00
N ALA A 130 20.34 1.13 -8.79
CA ALA A 130 19.45 0.08 -8.34
C ALA A 130 18.13 0.07 -9.12
N THR A 131 17.59 -1.13 -9.32
CA THR A 131 16.25 -1.33 -9.89
C THR A 131 15.19 -1.15 -8.79
N ILE A 132 14.26 -0.23 -9.01
CA ILE A 132 13.15 0.07 -8.12
C ILE A 132 11.85 -0.32 -8.81
N ARG A 133 10.96 -0.98 -8.06
CA ARG A 133 9.56 -1.17 -8.45
C ARG A 133 8.70 -0.12 -7.75
N ALA A 134 7.88 0.59 -8.50
CA ALA A 134 6.86 1.49 -8.01
C ALA A 134 5.48 0.88 -8.26
N PHE A 135 4.59 0.98 -7.26
CA PHE A 135 3.24 0.45 -7.31
C PHE A 135 2.22 1.56 -7.19
N GLY A 136 1.09 1.38 -7.84
CA GLY A 136 0.09 2.41 -7.90
C GLY A 136 -1.06 2.08 -8.84
N ARG A 137 -1.64 3.12 -9.41
CA ARG A 137 -2.80 3.02 -10.29
C ARG A 137 -2.64 3.96 -11.47
N ALA A 138 -3.23 3.55 -12.60
CA ALA A 138 -3.18 4.30 -13.85
C ALA A 138 -1.72 4.62 -14.26
N LEU A 139 -0.78 3.71 -13.99
CA LEU A 139 0.64 3.95 -14.27
C LEU A 139 1.01 3.87 -15.75
N VAL A 140 0.09 3.37 -16.59
CA VAL A 140 0.14 3.39 -18.05
C VAL A 140 -1.21 3.82 -18.61
N ASN A 141 -1.24 4.20 -19.88
CA ASN A 141 -2.49 4.37 -20.64
C ASN A 141 -3.22 3.02 -20.76
N LEU A 142 -4.47 2.95 -20.26
CA LEU A 142 -5.25 1.72 -20.28
C LEU A 142 -5.67 1.24 -21.68
N ASP A 143 -5.67 2.12 -22.70
CA ASP A 143 -5.94 1.73 -24.09
C ASP A 143 -4.86 0.79 -24.67
N LEU A 144 -3.72 0.64 -23.98
CA LEU A 144 -2.70 -0.36 -24.33
C LEU A 144 -3.15 -1.80 -24.03
N TYR A 145 -4.20 -1.96 -23.23
CA TYR A 145 -4.80 -3.26 -22.95
C TYR A 145 -6.02 -3.49 -23.83
N PRO A 146 -6.17 -4.68 -24.43
CA PRO A 146 -7.46 -5.05 -24.98
C PRO A 146 -8.47 -5.14 -23.84
N LEU A 147 -9.71 -4.69 -24.06
CA LEU A 147 -10.78 -4.82 -23.06
C LEU A 147 -11.13 -6.28 -22.79
N ARG A 148 -10.95 -7.15 -23.79
CA ARG A 148 -11.25 -8.58 -23.74
C ARG A 148 -10.19 -9.42 -24.44
N ASP A 149 -10.00 -10.66 -23.99
CA ASP A 149 -9.09 -11.62 -24.60
C ASP A 149 -9.73 -12.31 -25.84
N GLU A 150 -9.00 -13.24 -26.45
CA GLU A 150 -9.49 -13.99 -27.63
C GLU A 150 -10.74 -14.85 -27.34
N ALA A 151 -10.99 -15.16 -26.06
CA ALA A 151 -12.15 -15.91 -25.59
C ALA A 151 -13.27 -15.02 -25.03
N ASP A 152 -13.20 -13.70 -25.28
CA ASP A 152 -14.12 -12.67 -24.79
C ASP A 152 -14.13 -12.48 -23.27
N HIS A 153 -13.12 -12.94 -22.52
CA HIS A 153 -13.02 -12.66 -21.08
C HIS A 153 -12.44 -11.28 -20.81
N PRO A 154 -12.83 -10.60 -19.72
CA PRO A 154 -12.19 -9.36 -19.29
C PRO A 154 -10.69 -9.55 -19.05
N VAL A 155 -9.88 -8.64 -19.59
CA VAL A 155 -8.42 -8.70 -19.41
C VAL A 155 -8.02 -7.89 -18.18
N SER A 156 -7.16 -8.48 -17.35
CA SER A 156 -6.52 -7.77 -16.26
C SER A 156 -5.48 -6.78 -16.80
N PHE A 157 -5.47 -5.56 -16.29
CA PHE A 157 -4.46 -4.54 -16.62
C PHE A 157 -3.09 -4.77 -15.93
N SER A 158 -2.79 -6.01 -15.54
CA SER A 158 -1.57 -6.39 -14.81
C SER A 158 -0.44 -6.87 -15.72
N THR A 159 -0.74 -7.27 -16.96
CA THR A 159 0.28 -7.70 -17.92
C THR A 159 1.22 -6.55 -18.27
N TYR A 160 2.52 -6.82 -18.39
CA TYR A 160 3.48 -5.80 -18.81
C TYR A 160 3.28 -5.44 -20.29
N VAL A 161 3.25 -4.15 -20.57
CA VAL A 161 3.09 -3.56 -21.90
C VAL A 161 4.19 -2.57 -22.18
N LYS A 162 4.49 -2.34 -23.47
CA LYS A 162 5.32 -1.20 -23.87
C LYS A 162 4.48 0.07 -23.77
N SER A 163 4.94 1.04 -22.99
CA SER A 163 4.20 2.28 -22.73
C SER A 163 5.07 3.51 -22.92
N GLU A 164 4.45 4.69 -22.91
CA GLU A 164 5.12 5.99 -22.86
C GLU A 164 5.34 6.49 -21.43
N THR A 165 5.19 5.62 -20.44
CA THR A 165 5.35 5.97 -19.03
C THR A 165 6.73 6.55 -18.77
N LYS A 166 6.76 7.64 -18.00
CA LYS A 166 7.99 8.34 -17.63
C LYS A 166 8.13 8.39 -16.11
N VAL A 167 9.37 8.28 -15.67
CA VAL A 167 9.75 8.41 -14.26
C VAL A 167 10.72 9.58 -14.14
N ALA A 168 10.37 10.54 -13.30
CA ALA A 168 11.25 11.64 -12.92
C ALA A 168 11.67 11.49 -11.47
N VAL A 169 12.95 11.69 -11.20
CA VAL A 169 13.52 11.67 -9.85
C VAL A 169 14.10 13.05 -9.57
N LYS A 170 13.60 13.72 -8.53
CA LYS A 170 14.18 14.96 -8.01
C LYS A 170 15.12 14.62 -6.87
N ASP A 171 16.41 14.84 -7.03
CA ASP A 171 17.39 14.55 -5.99
C ASP A 171 17.29 15.50 -4.79
N ALA A 172 18.08 15.25 -3.75
CA ALA A 172 18.13 16.06 -2.54
C ALA A 172 18.65 17.48 -2.77
N ALA A 173 19.42 17.71 -3.86
CA ALA A 173 19.85 19.03 -4.30
C ALA A 173 18.78 19.78 -5.11
N GLY A 174 17.64 19.14 -5.39
CA GLY A 174 16.53 19.72 -6.16
C GLY A 174 16.67 19.59 -7.68
N VAL A 175 17.63 18.82 -8.17
CA VAL A 175 17.87 18.58 -9.60
C VAL A 175 17.03 17.39 -10.07
N PHE A 176 16.44 17.52 -11.25
CA PHE A 176 15.65 16.46 -11.87
C PHE A 176 16.45 15.58 -12.82
N TYR A 177 16.14 14.29 -12.79
CA TYR A 177 16.70 13.28 -13.67
C TYR A 177 15.60 12.39 -14.21
N TRP A 178 15.75 11.97 -15.47
CA TRP A 178 14.93 10.91 -16.04
C TRP A 178 15.45 9.55 -15.59
N ALA A 179 14.57 8.71 -15.09
CA ALA A 179 14.87 7.31 -14.82
C ALA A 179 14.38 6.43 -15.99
N GLU A 180 15.20 5.44 -16.37
CA GLU A 180 14.85 4.48 -17.42
C GLU A 180 13.87 3.45 -16.88
N THR A 181 12.74 3.25 -17.58
CA THR A 181 11.75 2.22 -17.25
C THR A 181 12.07 0.90 -17.93
N THR A 182 12.02 -0.20 -17.19
CA THR A 182 12.30 -1.56 -17.71
C THR A 182 11.04 -2.40 -17.88
N LYS A 183 10.03 -2.21 -17.02
CA LYS A 183 8.72 -2.88 -17.10
C LYS A 183 7.62 -1.93 -16.69
N THR A 184 6.48 -2.00 -17.37
CA THR A 184 5.32 -1.15 -17.05
C THR A 184 4.01 -1.89 -17.21
N SER A 185 3.11 -1.74 -16.25
CA SER A 185 1.71 -2.15 -16.29
C SER A 185 0.82 -1.07 -15.67
N ALA A 186 -0.50 -1.24 -15.62
CA ALA A 186 -1.38 -0.28 -14.96
C ALA A 186 -1.14 -0.14 -13.45
N TYR A 187 -0.45 -1.11 -12.84
CA TYR A 187 -0.26 -1.21 -11.39
C TYR A 187 1.20 -1.20 -10.95
N GLU A 188 2.16 -1.40 -11.87
CA GLU A 188 3.58 -1.48 -11.56
C GLU A 188 4.45 -0.81 -12.62
N VAL A 189 5.46 -0.06 -12.18
CA VAL A 189 6.55 0.45 -13.01
C VAL A 189 7.88 0.07 -12.39
N GLU A 190 8.69 -0.68 -13.12
CA GLU A 190 10.08 -0.97 -12.78
C GLU A 190 10.99 0.05 -13.49
N PHE A 191 11.90 0.67 -12.76
CA PHE A 191 12.83 1.68 -13.28
C PHE A 191 14.20 1.61 -12.59
N ILE A 192 15.21 2.19 -13.25
CA ILE A 192 16.59 2.24 -12.75
C ILE A 192 16.88 3.64 -12.21
N LEU A 193 17.41 3.73 -10.99
CA LEU A 193 17.81 5.01 -10.40
C LEU A 193 19.00 5.62 -11.18
N PRO A 194 18.96 6.91 -11.53
CA PRO A 194 20.07 7.57 -12.20
C PRO A 194 21.37 7.53 -11.38
N SER A 195 22.50 7.31 -12.06
CA SER A 195 23.84 7.28 -11.42
C SER A 195 24.29 8.62 -10.85
N ALA A 196 23.71 9.72 -11.33
CA ALA A 196 24.09 11.09 -10.96
C ALA A 196 23.33 11.66 -9.75
N LEU A 197 22.45 10.88 -9.09
CA LEU A 197 21.67 11.39 -7.96
C LEU A 197 22.57 11.77 -6.78
N SER A 198 22.34 12.94 -6.18
CA SER A 198 22.92 13.28 -4.89
C SER A 198 22.36 12.38 -3.77
N GLN A 199 23.20 12.00 -2.81
CA GLN A 199 22.74 11.32 -1.60
C GLN A 199 21.74 12.18 -0.81
N GLY A 200 20.75 11.54 -0.19
CA GLY A 200 19.70 12.18 0.60
C GLY A 200 18.31 11.71 0.19
N ILE A 201 17.28 12.42 0.64
CA ILE A 201 15.89 12.12 0.28
C ILE A 201 15.60 12.72 -1.09
N CYS A 202 15.27 11.86 -2.05
CA CYS A 202 14.79 12.24 -3.36
C CYS A 202 13.27 12.06 -3.46
N LYS A 203 12.66 12.61 -4.51
CA LYS A 203 11.23 12.49 -4.81
C LYS A 203 11.04 11.80 -6.15
N VAL A 204 10.29 10.70 -6.15
CA VAL A 204 9.98 9.92 -7.35
C VAL A 204 8.58 10.28 -7.84
N TYR A 205 8.47 10.61 -9.13
CA TYR A 205 7.23 10.94 -9.81
C TYR A 205 7.01 10.00 -10.99
N ILE A 206 5.77 9.62 -11.26
CA ILE A 206 5.39 8.87 -12.46
C ILE A 206 4.37 9.65 -13.29
N HIS A 207 4.54 9.57 -14.61
CA HIS A 207 3.59 10.07 -15.61
C HIS A 207 3.23 8.94 -16.56
N ASN A 208 1.94 8.73 -16.82
CA ASN A 208 1.45 7.61 -17.64
C ASN A 208 1.31 7.94 -19.15
N GLY A 209 1.72 9.14 -19.54
CA GLY A 209 1.63 9.67 -20.90
C GLY A 209 0.42 10.59 -21.14
N LEU A 210 -0.42 10.82 -20.13
CA LEU A 210 -1.68 11.57 -20.28
C LEU A 210 -1.75 12.81 -19.39
N GLY A 211 -2.31 13.89 -19.91
CA GLY A 211 -2.68 15.08 -19.13
C GLY A 211 -1.57 16.11 -18.93
N GLY A 212 -0.49 16.02 -19.71
CA GLY A 212 0.62 16.97 -19.69
C GLY A 212 1.19 17.16 -18.29
N GLU A 213 1.47 18.41 -17.92
CA GLU A 213 2.03 18.74 -16.61
C GLU A 213 1.15 18.33 -15.42
N ILE A 214 -0.18 18.27 -15.60
CA ILE A 214 -1.14 17.90 -14.56
C ILE A 214 -1.19 16.37 -14.36
N GLY A 215 -0.72 15.61 -15.36
CA GLY A 215 -0.72 14.15 -15.38
C GLY A 215 0.26 13.48 -14.41
N TRP A 216 1.18 14.26 -13.83
CA TRP A 216 2.15 13.77 -12.86
C TRP A 216 1.48 13.26 -11.59
N SER A 217 1.98 12.14 -11.08
CA SER A 217 1.64 11.66 -9.75
C SER A 217 2.10 12.62 -8.68
N GLU A 218 1.47 12.53 -7.51
CA GLU A 218 2.14 13.02 -6.30
C GLU A 218 3.45 12.23 -6.09
N PRO A 219 4.50 12.85 -5.52
CA PRO A 219 5.76 12.17 -5.32
C PRO A 219 5.72 11.20 -4.14
N ILE A 220 6.51 10.14 -4.25
CA ILE A 220 6.93 9.33 -3.09
C ILE A 220 8.39 9.63 -2.78
N GLU A 221 8.69 9.80 -1.49
CA GLU A 221 10.05 10.02 -1.03
C GLU A 221 10.84 8.70 -1.03
N LEU A 222 12.09 8.77 -1.47
CA LEU A 222 13.02 7.66 -1.48
C LEU A 222 14.36 8.17 -0.97
N ARG A 223 14.94 7.50 0.03
CA ARG A 223 16.30 7.78 0.45
C ARG A 223 17.26 7.14 -0.54
N VAL A 224 18.15 7.96 -1.11
CA VAL A 224 19.28 7.51 -1.92
C VAL A 224 20.53 7.70 -1.09
N GLY A 225 21.24 6.61 -0.83
CA GLY A 225 22.45 6.64 -0.02
C GLY A 225 23.13 5.29 0.00
N ASN A 226 24.09 5.14 0.91
CA ASN A 226 24.60 3.81 1.20
C ASN A 226 23.49 3.03 1.90
N LYS A 227 23.16 1.85 1.37
CA LYS A 227 22.27 0.92 2.06
C LYS A 227 22.89 0.57 3.41
N ASP A 228 22.08 0.57 4.47
CA ASP A 228 22.56 0.15 5.79
C ASP A 228 23.06 -1.30 5.69
N THR A 229 24.36 -1.51 5.87
CA THR A 229 24.96 -2.84 5.88
C THR A 229 24.72 -3.45 7.26
N TRP A 230 23.82 -4.42 7.34
CA TRP A 230 23.61 -5.19 8.56
C TRP A 230 24.77 -6.17 8.76
N SER A 231 25.05 -6.55 10.01
CA SER A 231 26.07 -7.57 10.27
C SER A 231 25.71 -8.89 9.56
N GLU A 232 26.70 -9.51 8.93
CA GLU A 232 26.57 -10.82 8.28
C GLU A 232 26.98 -11.97 9.22
N ASP A 233 27.29 -11.68 10.49
CA ASP A 233 27.64 -12.70 11.48
C ASP A 233 26.49 -13.70 11.64
N VAL A 234 26.82 -14.99 11.51
CA VAL A 234 25.84 -16.07 11.47
C VAL A 234 25.73 -16.75 12.82
N PHE A 235 24.51 -16.80 13.36
CA PHE A 235 24.15 -17.47 14.59
C PHE A 235 23.20 -18.63 14.25
N SER A 236 23.69 -19.87 14.24
CA SER A 236 22.80 -21.00 14.00
C SER A 236 21.92 -21.24 15.21
N VAL A 237 20.61 -21.37 15.01
CA VAL A 237 19.68 -21.67 16.11
C VAL A 237 20.01 -22.99 16.83
N LYS A 238 20.71 -23.92 16.15
CA LYS A 238 21.16 -25.19 16.74
C LYS A 238 22.26 -25.01 17.78
N ASP A 239 23.11 -23.98 17.62
CA ASP A 239 24.15 -23.66 18.61
C ASP A 239 23.54 -23.14 19.93
N PHE A 240 22.30 -22.66 19.88
CA PHE A 240 21.52 -22.23 21.05
C PHE A 240 20.53 -23.27 21.56
N GLY A 241 20.60 -24.50 21.01
CA GLY A 241 19.85 -25.66 21.48
C GLY A 241 18.55 -25.93 20.74
N ALA A 242 18.30 -25.32 19.58
CA ALA A 242 17.14 -25.68 18.76
C ALA A 242 17.35 -27.07 18.14
N ILE A 243 16.31 -27.89 18.18
CA ILE A 243 16.34 -29.27 17.70
C ILE A 243 16.01 -29.30 16.20
N GLY A 244 14.95 -28.60 15.78
CA GLY A 244 14.56 -28.55 14.37
C GLY A 244 13.95 -29.85 13.83
N ASP A 245 13.31 -30.64 14.69
CA ASP A 245 12.71 -31.95 14.35
C ASP A 245 11.25 -31.88 13.86
N GLY A 246 10.63 -30.70 13.88
CA GLY A 246 9.23 -30.49 13.53
C GLY A 246 8.24 -30.86 14.63
N PHE A 247 8.69 -31.04 15.88
CA PHE A 247 7.82 -31.41 17.01
C PHE A 247 8.19 -30.70 18.31
N SER A 248 9.49 -30.57 18.59
CA SER A 248 10.01 -29.98 19.81
C SER A 248 9.79 -28.46 19.84
N ASP A 249 9.45 -27.91 21.00
CA ASP A 249 9.30 -26.46 21.17
C ASP A 249 10.68 -25.78 21.22
N ASP A 250 11.06 -25.17 20.10
CA ASP A 250 12.33 -24.47 19.91
C ASP A 250 12.27 -23.00 20.35
N THR A 251 11.14 -22.51 20.90
CA THR A 251 10.93 -21.10 21.26
C THR A 251 12.10 -20.51 22.07
N VAL A 252 12.54 -21.22 23.12
CA VAL A 252 13.58 -20.72 24.03
C VAL A 252 14.94 -20.64 23.31
N ALA A 253 15.27 -21.62 22.48
CA ALA A 253 16.53 -21.64 21.74
C ALA A 253 16.58 -20.55 20.66
N ILE A 254 15.48 -20.38 19.93
CA ILE A 254 15.36 -19.34 18.91
C ILE A 254 15.46 -17.97 19.57
N GLN A 255 14.73 -17.72 20.67
CA GLN A 255 14.80 -16.43 21.37
C GLN A 255 16.20 -16.16 21.96
N LYS A 256 16.92 -17.18 22.44
CA LYS A 256 18.34 -17.02 22.87
C LYS A 256 19.24 -16.61 21.71
N THR A 257 19.04 -17.19 20.52
CA THR A 257 19.76 -16.82 19.30
C THR A 257 19.52 -15.34 18.97
N LEU A 258 18.26 -14.91 19.00
CA LEU A 258 17.88 -13.51 18.75
C LEU A 258 18.46 -12.56 19.79
N ASN A 259 18.51 -12.96 21.06
CA ASN A 259 19.13 -12.14 22.12
C ASN A 259 20.65 -12.00 21.90
N ALA A 260 21.35 -13.05 21.48
CA ALA A 260 22.77 -12.98 21.14
C ALA A 260 23.02 -12.04 19.93
N ILE A 261 22.15 -12.09 18.92
CA ILE A 261 22.21 -11.17 17.77
C ILE A 261 21.99 -9.72 18.21
N ARG A 262 21.07 -9.47 19.15
CA ARG A 262 20.88 -8.12 19.73
C ARG A 262 22.16 -7.63 20.38
N GLU A 263 22.81 -8.46 21.19
CA GLU A 263 24.06 -8.11 21.86
C GLU A 263 25.20 -7.85 20.86
N ASN A 264 25.15 -8.48 19.69
CA ASN A 264 26.07 -8.25 18.57
C ASN A 264 25.75 -6.97 17.77
N GLY A 265 24.60 -6.31 18.01
CA GLY A 265 24.13 -5.15 17.25
C GLY A 265 23.50 -5.47 15.89
N GLY A 266 23.18 -6.74 15.64
CA GLY A 266 22.65 -7.24 14.36
C GLY A 266 23.31 -8.56 13.94
N GLY A 267 22.77 -9.20 12.91
CA GLY A 267 23.27 -10.49 12.44
C GLY A 267 22.23 -11.36 11.75
N VAL A 268 22.61 -12.60 11.45
CA VAL A 268 21.79 -13.60 10.78
C VAL A 268 21.43 -14.72 11.75
N ALA A 269 20.14 -14.87 12.08
CA ALA A 269 19.63 -16.07 12.73
C ALA A 269 19.45 -17.16 11.67
N PHE A 270 20.39 -18.11 11.62
CA PHE A 270 20.39 -19.16 10.61
C PHE A 270 19.64 -20.40 11.09
N PHE A 271 18.70 -20.85 10.26
CA PHE A 271 17.88 -22.04 10.45
C PHE A 271 18.31 -23.12 9.44
N PRO A 272 19.19 -24.07 9.83
CA PRO A 272 19.53 -25.22 9.00
C PRO A 272 18.28 -26.00 8.60
N ALA A 273 18.38 -26.91 7.61
CA ALA A 273 17.26 -27.76 7.25
C ALA A 273 16.63 -28.45 8.49
N GLY A 274 15.31 -28.35 8.61
CA GLY A 274 14.55 -28.78 9.78
C GLY A 274 13.22 -28.06 9.94
N GLY A 275 12.40 -28.58 10.84
CA GLY A 275 11.15 -27.96 11.27
C GLY A 275 11.29 -27.38 12.68
N TYR A 276 11.11 -26.08 12.83
CA TYR A 276 11.30 -25.40 14.11
C TYR A 276 9.95 -24.91 14.62
N HIS A 277 9.43 -25.53 15.66
CA HIS A 277 8.20 -25.10 16.30
C HIS A 277 8.48 -23.99 17.31
N PHE A 278 7.65 -22.97 17.32
CA PHE A 278 7.63 -22.00 18.41
C PHE A 278 6.19 -21.78 18.87
N ALA A 279 6.00 -21.71 20.18
CA ALA A 279 4.69 -21.61 20.82
C ALA A 279 4.31 -20.17 21.22
N LYS A 280 5.27 -19.23 21.19
CA LYS A 280 5.09 -17.83 21.62
C LYS A 280 5.66 -16.86 20.59
N THR A 281 5.24 -15.59 20.67
CA THR A 281 5.80 -14.52 19.83
C THR A 281 7.33 -14.49 19.93
N LEU A 282 7.99 -14.48 18.78
CA LEU A 282 9.42 -14.25 18.66
C LEU A 282 9.66 -12.75 18.54
N ARG A 283 10.46 -12.19 19.46
CA ARG A 283 10.92 -10.80 19.37
C ARG A 283 12.22 -10.74 18.59
N VAL A 284 12.16 -10.14 17.40
CA VAL A 284 13.29 -10.03 16.50
C VAL A 284 13.90 -8.63 16.65
N PRO A 285 15.18 -8.52 17.08
CA PRO A 285 15.86 -7.24 17.19
C PRO A 285 16.00 -6.56 15.82
N PRO A 286 16.24 -5.24 15.79
CA PRO A 286 16.60 -4.57 14.55
C PRO A 286 17.85 -5.17 13.90
N LYS A 287 18.03 -4.96 12.59
CA LYS A 287 19.19 -5.39 11.80
C LYS A 287 19.43 -6.90 11.87
N THR A 288 18.34 -7.66 11.94
CA THR A 288 18.35 -9.12 12.07
C THR A 288 17.71 -9.77 10.86
N VAL A 289 18.41 -10.73 10.26
CA VAL A 289 17.87 -11.58 9.19
C VAL A 289 17.55 -12.97 9.74
N LEU A 290 16.28 -13.39 9.65
CA LEU A 290 15.91 -14.79 9.82
C LEU A 290 16.13 -15.51 8.50
N LYS A 291 17.12 -16.40 8.44
CA LYS A 291 17.54 -17.03 7.18
C LYS A 291 17.46 -18.55 7.27
N GLY A 292 16.68 -19.16 6.39
CA GLY A 292 16.73 -20.61 6.21
C GLY A 292 17.89 -21.06 5.32
N GLU A 293 18.15 -22.36 5.33
CA GLU A 293 19.05 -23.00 4.36
C GLU A 293 18.45 -22.91 2.94
N ASN A 294 17.13 -23.07 2.85
CA ASN A 294 16.31 -22.97 1.64
C ASN A 294 14.83 -23.08 2.03
N LYS A 295 13.93 -22.40 1.30
CA LYS A 295 12.51 -22.34 1.68
C LYS A 295 11.81 -23.69 1.68
N GLU A 296 12.26 -24.65 0.88
CA GLU A 296 11.73 -26.01 0.87
C GLU A 296 12.25 -26.90 2.01
N ARG A 297 13.26 -26.45 2.78
CA ARG A 297 13.97 -27.28 3.78
C ARG A 297 13.98 -26.71 5.19
N SER A 298 13.82 -25.40 5.35
CA SER A 298 13.77 -24.73 6.66
C SER A 298 12.37 -24.19 6.90
N TRP A 299 11.65 -24.81 7.84
CA TRP A 299 10.26 -24.51 8.13
C TRP A 299 10.10 -23.99 9.56
N LEU A 300 9.48 -22.83 9.70
CA LEU A 300 9.06 -22.28 10.97
C LEU A 300 7.59 -22.57 11.19
N PHE A 301 7.27 -23.29 12.26
CA PHE A 301 5.92 -23.66 12.61
C PHE A 301 5.44 -22.80 13.78
N MET A 302 4.50 -21.91 13.47
CA MET A 302 3.76 -21.16 14.47
C MET A 302 2.86 -22.09 15.29
N PRO A 303 2.38 -21.66 16.48
CA PRO A 303 1.48 -22.49 17.25
C PRO A 303 0.23 -22.80 16.42
N ASP A 304 0.08 -24.08 16.09
CA ASP A 304 -0.99 -24.65 15.28
C ASP A 304 -2.13 -25.21 16.16
N GLY A 305 -2.15 -24.85 17.45
CA GLY A 305 -3.12 -25.37 18.42
C GLY A 305 -3.10 -26.90 18.60
N TYR A 306 -2.13 -27.62 18.02
CA TYR A 306 -2.13 -29.08 18.02
C TYR A 306 -1.68 -29.66 19.36
N ASN A 307 -0.83 -28.93 20.09
CA ASN A 307 -0.17 -29.47 21.30
C ASN A 307 -0.84 -29.09 22.62
N THR A 308 -1.85 -28.23 22.59
CA THR A 308 -2.62 -27.84 23.79
C THR A 308 -4.01 -27.44 23.34
N ASN A 309 -5.04 -27.60 24.17
CA ASN A 309 -6.36 -27.00 23.97
C ASN A 309 -6.31 -25.45 24.02
N ALA A 310 -5.30 -24.82 23.39
CA ALA A 310 -4.99 -23.40 23.34
C ALA A 310 -5.91 -22.66 22.36
N ARG A 311 -7.20 -22.70 22.68
CA ARG A 311 -8.18 -21.76 22.13
C ARG A 311 -7.85 -20.31 22.50
N ASP A 312 -7.04 -20.07 23.54
CA ASP A 312 -6.80 -18.74 24.13
C ASP A 312 -5.33 -18.28 24.27
N HIS A 313 -4.34 -19.08 23.86
CA HIS A 313 -2.90 -18.78 24.10
C HIS A 313 -2.07 -18.62 22.83
N SER A 314 -2.69 -18.60 21.64
CA SER A 314 -1.97 -18.38 20.38
C SER A 314 -1.36 -16.97 20.36
N ALA A 315 -0.10 -16.89 19.94
CA ALA A 315 0.59 -15.62 19.74
C ALA A 315 -0.23 -14.71 18.80
N VAL A 316 -0.58 -13.50 19.27
CA VAL A 316 -1.31 -12.50 18.47
C VAL A 316 -0.50 -12.11 17.23
N VAL A 317 0.81 -11.95 17.43
CA VAL A 317 1.84 -11.77 16.39
C VAL A 317 2.83 -12.91 16.48
N GLY A 318 3.15 -13.56 15.37
CA GLY A 318 4.18 -14.60 15.33
C GLY A 318 5.59 -14.07 15.50
N ILE A 319 5.97 -13.24 14.54
CA ILE A 319 7.27 -12.59 14.46
C ILE A 319 7.03 -11.10 14.67
N ALA A 320 7.49 -10.60 15.82
CA ALA A 320 7.41 -9.19 16.17
C ALA A 320 8.80 -8.56 16.01
N GLY A 321 9.00 -7.87 14.88
CA GLY A 321 10.24 -7.14 14.60
C GLY A 321 10.26 -5.80 15.32
N GLU A 322 11.37 -5.45 15.96
CA GLU A 322 11.54 -4.20 16.69
C GLU A 322 12.14 -3.06 15.83
N GLY A 323 12.31 -3.29 14.52
CA GLY A 323 12.86 -2.34 13.54
C GLY A 323 13.02 -3.02 12.17
N GLY A 324 14.01 -2.60 11.38
CA GLY A 324 14.39 -3.26 10.12
C GLY A 324 14.72 -4.75 10.32
N ILE A 325 13.84 -5.64 9.84
CA ILE A 325 14.04 -7.10 9.90
C ILE A 325 13.97 -7.76 8.52
N GLY A 326 14.77 -8.79 8.31
CA GLY A 326 14.84 -9.54 7.06
C GLY A 326 14.36 -10.97 7.25
N LEU A 327 13.62 -11.50 6.27
CA LEU A 327 13.33 -12.93 6.18
C LEU A 327 13.82 -13.44 4.82
N GLU A 328 14.64 -14.49 4.84
CA GLU A 328 15.19 -15.09 3.63
C GLU A 328 15.09 -16.62 3.63
N GLU A 329 14.83 -17.21 2.47
CA GLU A 329 15.10 -18.64 2.21
C GLU A 329 14.43 -19.61 3.21
N LEU A 330 13.24 -19.29 3.72
CA LEU A 330 12.50 -20.12 4.69
C LEU A 330 11.00 -20.16 4.41
N SER A 331 10.32 -21.18 4.91
CA SER A 331 8.86 -21.20 4.95
C SER A 331 8.32 -20.94 6.35
N ILE A 332 7.20 -20.24 6.44
CA ILE A 332 6.43 -20.07 7.68
C ILE A 332 5.08 -20.74 7.49
N HIS A 333 4.75 -21.64 8.42
CA HIS A 333 3.42 -22.22 8.53
C HIS A 333 2.68 -21.58 9.70
N ALA A 334 1.68 -20.77 9.38
CA ALA A 334 0.87 -20.02 10.32
C ALA A 334 -0.59 -20.42 10.19
N VAL A 335 -1.13 -21.18 11.15
CA VAL A 335 -2.53 -21.64 11.09
C VAL A 335 -3.45 -20.75 11.96
N TYR A 336 -3.03 -20.40 13.18
CA TYR A 336 -3.86 -19.64 14.14
C TYR A 336 -3.32 -18.26 14.50
N ALA A 337 -2.28 -17.79 13.82
CA ALA A 337 -1.78 -16.44 14.02
C ALA A 337 -2.76 -15.43 13.44
N ASN A 338 -3.10 -14.39 14.19
CA ASN A 338 -3.84 -13.25 13.64
C ASN A 338 -2.94 -12.47 12.67
N VAL A 339 -1.69 -12.26 13.07
CA VAL A 339 -0.64 -11.64 12.25
C VAL A 339 0.61 -12.50 12.28
N VAL A 340 1.11 -12.87 11.09
CA VAL A 340 2.31 -13.71 10.97
C VAL A 340 3.56 -12.89 11.30
N ILE A 341 3.69 -11.72 10.68
CA ILE A 341 4.84 -10.81 10.81
C ILE A 341 4.28 -9.40 11.03
N ALA A 342 4.78 -8.71 12.06
CA ALA A 342 4.59 -7.29 12.25
C ALA A 342 5.95 -6.63 12.53
N ALA A 343 6.23 -5.52 11.86
CA ALA A 343 7.41 -4.69 12.09
C ALA A 343 7.08 -3.23 11.69
N PRO A 344 7.38 -2.22 12.52
CA PRO A 344 7.93 -2.38 13.86
C PRO A 344 6.81 -2.73 14.86
N VAL A 345 7.14 -3.50 15.90
CA VAL A 345 6.31 -3.69 17.09
C VAL A 345 7.03 -3.03 18.24
N GLY A 346 6.38 -2.07 18.89
CA GLY A 346 6.95 -1.33 20.00
C GLY A 346 7.25 -2.19 21.24
N GLU A 347 7.72 -1.55 22.31
CA GLU A 347 8.05 -2.26 23.57
C GLU A 347 6.86 -3.03 24.14
N LYS A 348 5.64 -2.53 23.96
CA LYS A 348 4.42 -3.19 24.41
C LYS A 348 3.94 -4.21 23.37
N MET A 349 4.08 -5.51 23.69
CA MET A 349 3.54 -6.56 22.84
C MET A 349 2.01 -6.45 22.74
N PRO A 350 1.43 -6.55 21.52
CA PRO A 350 0.00 -6.57 21.34
C PRO A 350 -0.60 -7.78 22.08
N GLN A 351 -1.63 -7.52 22.89
CA GLN A 351 -2.38 -8.54 23.63
C GLN A 351 -3.65 -8.96 22.87
N ALA A 352 -4.13 -8.12 21.95
CA ALA A 352 -5.22 -8.40 21.04
C ALA A 352 -4.91 -7.91 19.62
N TRP A 353 -5.62 -8.43 18.61
CA TRP A 353 -5.46 -7.99 17.23
C TRP A 353 -5.84 -6.50 17.04
N THR A 354 -6.73 -5.96 17.88
CA THR A 354 -7.10 -4.54 17.90
C THR A 354 -5.97 -3.63 18.40
N ASP A 355 -4.96 -4.17 19.08
CA ASP A 355 -3.80 -3.38 19.47
C ASP A 355 -2.91 -3.06 18.26
N LEU A 356 -3.04 -3.83 17.17
CA LEU A 356 -2.29 -3.61 15.92
C LEU A 356 -2.92 -2.50 15.06
N THR A 357 -4.21 -2.18 15.25
CA THR A 357 -4.87 -1.08 14.53
C THR A 357 -4.58 0.29 15.13
N ARG A 358 -3.91 0.32 16.29
CA ARG A 358 -3.45 1.50 17.04
C ARG A 358 -1.95 1.46 17.28
N ILE A 359 -1.17 0.97 16.31
CA ILE A 359 0.25 1.33 16.27
C ILE A 359 0.28 2.81 15.87
N ASP A 360 -0.02 3.66 16.85
CA ASP A 360 0.15 5.10 16.75
C ASP A 360 1.61 5.35 16.38
N ALA A 361 1.84 6.35 15.53
CA ALA A 361 3.10 6.74 14.90
C ALA A 361 4.36 6.45 15.75
N PRO A 362 5.50 6.08 15.14
CA PRO A 362 6.70 5.65 15.87
C PRO A 362 7.03 6.64 16.99
N GLU A 363 6.98 6.17 18.24
CA GLU A 363 7.41 6.99 19.37
C GLU A 363 8.90 7.34 19.17
N PRO A 364 9.36 8.51 19.66
CA PRO A 364 10.76 8.89 19.56
C PRO A 364 11.68 7.81 20.18
N GLY A 365 12.52 7.19 19.35
CA GLY A 365 13.49 6.16 19.79
C GLY A 365 13.33 4.77 19.17
N PHE A 366 12.29 4.53 18.36
CA PHE A 366 12.20 3.30 17.57
C PHE A 366 13.03 3.42 16.27
N GLU A 367 13.84 2.41 15.95
CA GLU A 367 14.27 2.23 14.55
C GLU A 367 13.00 1.88 13.75
N ASN A 368 12.69 2.67 12.72
CA ASN A 368 11.56 2.38 11.85
C ASN A 368 11.70 0.98 11.21
N ALA A 369 10.62 0.48 10.60
CA ALA A 369 10.70 -0.72 9.75
C ALA A 369 11.33 -0.47 8.38
N ASP A 370 11.90 0.72 8.16
CA ASP A 370 12.76 1.03 7.02
C ASP A 370 13.75 -0.13 6.82
N ASP A 371 13.92 -0.59 5.58
CA ASP A 371 14.74 -1.75 5.22
C ASP A 371 14.25 -3.12 5.72
N SER A 372 12.98 -3.26 6.16
CA SER A 372 12.40 -4.60 6.38
C SER A 372 12.05 -5.29 5.06
N PHE A 373 12.34 -6.59 4.95
CA PHE A 373 12.09 -7.34 3.71
C PHE A 373 11.73 -8.81 3.94
N VAL A 374 10.99 -9.37 2.98
CA VAL A 374 10.73 -10.81 2.86
C VAL A 374 11.16 -11.25 1.48
N LYS A 375 12.15 -12.13 1.39
CA LYS A 375 12.78 -12.53 0.12
C LYS A 375 12.84 -14.05 -0.01
N ASN A 376 12.26 -14.54 -1.09
CA ASN A 376 12.20 -15.97 -1.40
C ASN A 376 11.67 -16.84 -0.23
N CYS A 377 10.70 -16.33 0.51
CA CYS A 377 10.00 -17.09 1.54
C CYS A 377 8.69 -17.66 1.00
N ARG A 378 8.18 -18.71 1.66
CA ARG A 378 6.80 -19.15 1.50
C ARG A 378 6.06 -18.94 2.81
N ILE A 379 5.05 -18.07 2.81
CA ILE A 379 4.18 -17.86 3.97
C ILE A 379 2.87 -18.57 3.68
N LEU A 380 2.61 -19.65 4.42
CA LEU A 380 1.34 -20.36 4.38
C LEU A 380 0.52 -19.91 5.57
N HIS A 381 -0.48 -19.06 5.31
CA HIS A 381 -1.44 -18.59 6.31
C HIS A 381 -2.84 -19.11 5.95
N ASN A 382 -3.33 -20.11 6.69
CA ASN A 382 -4.64 -20.68 6.41
C ASN A 382 -5.75 -19.97 7.22
N PHE A 383 -6.40 -19.00 6.58
CA PHE A 383 -7.48 -18.21 7.19
C PHE A 383 -8.77 -19.00 7.48
N SER A 384 -8.97 -20.20 6.92
CA SER A 384 -10.23 -20.93 7.10
C SER A 384 -10.52 -21.29 8.57
N HIS A 385 -9.49 -21.35 9.41
CA HIS A 385 -9.67 -21.61 10.85
C HIS A 385 -10.19 -20.40 11.67
N LEU A 386 -10.11 -19.17 11.16
CA LEU A 386 -10.80 -18.02 11.77
C LEU A 386 -12.33 -18.19 11.71
N TYR A 387 -12.85 -18.79 10.63
CA TYR A 387 -14.27 -19.12 10.51
C TYR A 387 -14.70 -20.24 11.46
N HIS A 388 -13.81 -21.22 11.72
CA HIS A 388 -14.08 -22.30 12.67
C HIS A 388 -14.02 -21.87 14.15
N ARG A 389 -13.38 -20.74 14.50
CA ARG A 389 -13.34 -20.21 15.88
C ARG A 389 -14.42 -19.17 16.20
N ARG A 390 -15.00 -18.48 15.20
CA ARG A 390 -16.01 -17.42 15.41
C ARG A 390 -17.34 -17.89 16.00
N TYR A 391 -17.57 -19.19 16.11
CA TYR A 391 -18.76 -19.76 16.73
C TYR A 391 -18.70 -19.69 18.28
N ASP A 392 -17.50 -19.65 18.87
CA ASP A 392 -17.29 -19.74 20.32
C ASP A 392 -16.86 -18.39 20.96
N ASP A 393 -16.70 -17.31 20.18
CA ASP A 393 -16.34 -15.96 20.65
C ASP A 393 -17.61 -15.12 20.89
N GLU A 394 -17.96 -14.89 22.17
CA GLU A 394 -19.17 -14.14 22.56
C GLU A 394 -19.17 -12.68 22.07
N THR A 395 -18.00 -12.05 21.99
CA THR A 395 -17.86 -10.68 21.47
C THR A 395 -18.11 -10.62 19.97
N PHE A 396 -17.65 -11.63 19.22
CA PHE A 396 -17.87 -11.75 17.79
C PHE A 396 -19.33 -12.11 17.45
N MET A 397 -19.95 -13.00 18.23
CA MET A 397 -21.35 -13.44 18.05
C MET A 397 -22.40 -12.36 18.35
N ASN A 398 -22.00 -11.24 18.97
CA ASN A 398 -22.88 -10.12 19.27
C ASN A 398 -22.98 -9.09 18.12
N LEU A 399 -22.26 -9.27 17.02
CA LEU A 399 -22.37 -8.44 15.82
C LEU A 399 -23.48 -8.96 14.89
N PRO A 400 -24.59 -8.21 14.68
CA PRO A 400 -25.78 -8.73 14.00
C PRO A 400 -25.58 -9.12 12.53
N TYR A 401 -24.71 -8.41 11.80
CA TYR A 401 -24.53 -8.59 10.35
C TYR A 401 -23.78 -9.90 9.99
N LEU A 402 -22.87 -10.35 10.86
CA LEU A 402 -22.08 -11.56 10.64
C LEU A 402 -22.88 -12.85 10.87
N ARG A 403 -23.91 -12.82 11.71
CA ARG A 403 -24.81 -13.98 11.93
C ARG A 403 -25.57 -14.38 10.66
N GLU A 404 -26.00 -13.41 9.87
CA GLU A 404 -26.77 -13.68 8.64
C GLU A 404 -25.86 -14.19 7.51
N GLU A 405 -24.64 -13.66 7.41
CA GLU A 405 -23.65 -14.10 6.43
C GLU A 405 -23.24 -15.57 6.65
N MET A 406 -23.05 -15.99 7.92
CA MET A 406 -22.65 -17.37 8.25
C MET A 406 -23.75 -18.43 8.03
N LYS A 407 -25.04 -18.08 8.16
CA LYS A 407 -26.15 -19.02 7.88
C LYS A 407 -26.20 -19.46 6.42
N THR A 408 -25.72 -18.61 5.51
CA THR A 408 -25.79 -18.90 4.07
C THR A 408 -24.67 -19.82 3.59
N HIS A 409 -23.49 -19.80 4.24
CA HIS A 409 -22.31 -20.55 3.80
C HIS A 409 -22.27 -22.01 4.28
N TRP A 410 -22.97 -22.35 5.37
CA TRP A 410 -22.93 -23.72 5.94
C TRP A 410 -24.00 -24.67 5.36
N ASN A 411 -25.07 -24.15 4.76
CA ASN A 411 -26.14 -24.98 4.19
C ASN A 411 -25.81 -25.53 2.78
N SER A 412 -24.61 -25.27 2.26
CA SER A 412 -24.19 -25.67 0.91
C SER A 412 -22.96 -26.60 0.87
N SER A 413 -22.52 -27.13 2.03
CA SER A 413 -21.42 -28.10 2.14
C SER A 413 -21.85 -29.44 2.71
#